data_AF-A0AAN8PWA1-F1
#
_entry.id   AF-A0AAN8PWA1-F1
#
_cell.length_a   1.000
_cell.length_b   1.000
_cell.length_c   1.000
_cell.angle_alpha   90.00
_cell.angle_beta   90.00
_cell.angle_gamma   90.00
#
_symmetry.space_group_name_H-M   'P 1'
#
loop_
_entity.id
_entity.type
_entity.pdbx_description
1 polymer ?
#
loop_
_entity_poly.entity_id
_entity_poly.type
_entity_poly.pdbx_seq_one_letter_code
_entity_poly.pdbx_strand_id
1 'polypeptide(L)'
;METTIQYPASFCSRRRRSRTLAPLIIPPTQTVEFPQDYDDVVEEGRLLFNQFIHDQLEQEHPGDVTAIAIPVSSDFKNPMWAKAGRELRFMADEFARSSQRNDVKRKAQEVSVNNITYEQFKDLLAELFCQGHITKERIMVLFFFCSDVAVRTLSSSVDLCNKFITWSLSFVTRNVCRWVRDCGGWEDVLVIDRILTVPRPVIVLGAFVFIFFAVRYYRS
;
A
#
# COMPACT_ATOMS: atom_id res chain seq x y z
N MET A 1 -31.05 -36.19 11.48
CA MET A 1 -31.28 -35.98 10.03
C MET A 1 -30.53 -34.72 9.65
N GLU A 2 -29.29 -34.87 9.23
CA GLU A 2 -28.42 -33.75 8.84
C GLU A 2 -28.69 -33.34 7.40
N THR A 3 -28.98 -32.07 7.20
CA THR A 3 -29.19 -31.44 5.89
C THR A 3 -27.85 -30.87 5.42
N THR A 4 -27.17 -31.56 4.49
CA THR A 4 -25.95 -31.04 3.85
C THR A 4 -26.31 -30.07 2.73
N ILE A 5 -25.92 -28.80 2.87
CA ILE A 5 -26.04 -27.75 1.85
C ILE A 5 -24.90 -27.91 0.84
N GLN A 6 -25.26 -28.06 -0.44
CA GLN A 6 -24.34 -28.24 -1.56
C GLN A 6 -24.03 -26.89 -2.22
N TYR A 7 -22.79 -26.43 -2.10
CA TYR A 7 -22.30 -25.21 -2.77
C TYR A 7 -21.96 -25.50 -4.24
N PRO A 8 -22.20 -24.56 -5.18
CA PRO A 8 -21.89 -24.75 -6.60
C PRO A 8 -20.38 -24.77 -6.86
N ALA A 9 -19.96 -25.71 -7.70
CA ALA A 9 -18.56 -25.89 -8.09
C ALA A 9 -18.04 -24.68 -8.89
N SER A 10 -16.88 -24.15 -8.50
CA SER A 10 -16.20 -23.06 -9.19
C SER A 10 -15.76 -23.46 -10.61
N PHE A 11 -15.75 -22.48 -11.52
CA PHE A 11 -15.43 -22.63 -12.95
C PHE A 11 -14.08 -23.33 -13.23
N CYS A 12 -13.14 -23.33 -12.28
CA CYS A 12 -11.84 -24.01 -12.41
C CYS A 12 -11.94 -25.55 -12.39
N SER A 13 -13.03 -26.13 -11.88
CA SER A 13 -13.19 -27.60 -11.76
C SER A 13 -13.59 -28.30 -13.06
N ARG A 14 -14.03 -27.55 -14.09
CA ARG A 14 -14.52 -28.12 -15.37
C ARG A 14 -13.42 -28.45 -16.38
N ARG A 15 -12.19 -27.96 -16.20
CA ARG A 15 -11.11 -28.09 -17.20
C ARG A 15 -10.29 -29.39 -17.11
N ARG A 16 -10.66 -30.33 -16.22
CA ARG A 16 -9.89 -31.57 -15.96
C ARG A 16 -10.37 -32.80 -16.73
N ARG A 17 -11.39 -32.69 -17.60
CA ARG A 17 -11.96 -33.84 -18.35
C ARG A 17 -12.00 -33.68 -19.88
N SER A 18 -11.23 -32.76 -20.46
CA SER A 18 -11.08 -32.73 -21.93
C SER A 18 -9.91 -33.62 -22.35
N ARG A 19 -10.22 -34.75 -22.98
CA ARG A 19 -9.26 -35.74 -23.53
C ARG A 19 -8.74 -35.38 -24.94
N THR A 20 -8.85 -34.12 -25.36
CA THR A 20 -8.51 -33.66 -26.73
C THR A 20 -7.38 -32.64 -26.80
N LEU A 21 -6.61 -32.44 -25.72
CA LEU A 21 -5.46 -31.55 -25.76
C LEU A 21 -4.19 -32.31 -26.14
N ALA A 22 -3.53 -31.86 -27.22
CA ALA A 22 -2.17 -32.25 -27.54
C ALA A 22 -1.24 -31.99 -26.34
N PRO A 23 -0.21 -32.81 -26.13
CA PRO A 23 0.73 -32.61 -25.03
C PRO A 23 1.33 -31.21 -25.08
N LEU A 24 1.26 -30.50 -23.96
CA LEU A 24 1.92 -29.21 -23.78
C LEU A 24 3.42 -29.42 -23.95
N ILE A 25 3.96 -28.92 -25.06
CA ILE A 25 5.39 -28.66 -25.18
C ILE A 25 5.65 -27.50 -24.22
N ILE A 26 6.15 -27.83 -23.02
CA ILE A 26 6.63 -26.82 -22.07
C ILE A 26 7.89 -26.25 -22.72
N PRO A 27 7.89 -24.97 -23.15
CA PRO A 27 9.13 -24.33 -23.59
C PRO A 27 10.11 -24.41 -22.42
N PRO A 28 11.43 -24.61 -22.67
CA PRO A 28 12.41 -24.58 -21.60
C PRO A 28 12.19 -23.31 -20.78
N THR A 29 12.16 -23.45 -19.46
CA THR A 29 11.88 -22.38 -18.49
C THR A 29 12.68 -21.14 -18.84
N GLN A 30 12.09 -20.22 -19.60
CA GLN A 30 12.56 -18.87 -19.66
C GLN A 30 12.24 -18.32 -18.28
N THR A 31 13.28 -18.16 -17.46
CA THR A 31 13.26 -17.16 -16.40
C THR A 31 12.79 -15.88 -17.06
N VAL A 32 11.54 -15.50 -16.80
CA VAL A 32 11.02 -14.21 -17.24
C VAL A 32 11.83 -13.19 -16.44
N GLU A 33 12.94 -12.74 -17.00
CA GLU A 33 13.65 -11.57 -16.54
C GLU A 33 12.66 -10.41 -16.69
N PHE A 34 12.12 -9.94 -15.56
CA PHE A 34 11.40 -8.69 -15.55
C PHE A 34 12.37 -7.60 -16.03
N PRO A 35 11.94 -6.65 -16.88
CA PRO A 35 12.80 -5.54 -17.27
C PRO A 35 13.42 -4.90 -16.03
N GLN A 36 14.71 -4.55 -16.05
CA GLN A 36 15.42 -3.97 -14.88
C GLN A 36 14.65 -2.79 -14.24
N ASP A 37 13.91 -2.05 -15.06
CA ASP A 37 12.99 -0.98 -14.69
C ASP A 37 11.89 -1.38 -13.67
N TYR A 38 11.42 -2.63 -13.66
CA TYR A 38 10.40 -3.10 -12.70
C TYR A 38 10.96 -3.18 -11.28
N ASP A 39 12.15 -3.75 -11.13
CA ASP A 39 12.78 -3.92 -9.83
C ASP A 39 13.20 -2.55 -9.26
N ASP A 40 13.58 -1.60 -10.11
CA ASP A 40 13.95 -0.24 -9.70
C ASP A 40 12.75 0.55 -9.14
N VAL A 41 11.58 0.55 -9.78
CA VAL A 41 10.38 1.25 -9.27
C VAL A 41 9.87 0.63 -7.97
N VAL A 42 9.95 -0.69 -7.84
CA VAL A 42 9.57 -1.41 -6.62
C VAL A 42 10.54 -1.11 -5.49
N GLU A 43 11.85 -1.13 -5.77
CA GLU A 43 12.89 -0.83 -4.79
C GLU A 43 12.84 0.63 -4.33
N GLU A 44 12.66 1.58 -5.26
CA GLU A 44 12.47 2.99 -4.94
C GLU A 44 11.24 3.17 -4.04
N GLY A 45 10.11 2.58 -4.41
CA GLY A 45 8.87 2.66 -3.62
C GLY A 45 9.01 2.05 -2.23
N ARG A 46 9.75 0.94 -2.12
CA ARG A 46 10.09 0.34 -0.84
C ARG A 46 10.91 1.29 0.04
N LEU A 47 11.94 1.93 -0.53
CA LEU A 47 12.79 2.88 0.20
C LEU A 47 12.00 4.11 0.64
N LEU A 48 11.20 4.69 -0.25
CA LEU A 48 10.34 5.84 0.04
C LEU A 48 9.38 5.53 1.20
N PHE A 49 8.70 4.39 1.15
CA PHE A 49 7.77 3.98 2.20
C PHE A 49 8.46 3.65 3.53
N ASN A 50 9.59 2.95 3.48
CA ASN A 50 10.37 2.62 4.67
C ASN A 50 10.89 3.87 5.38
N GLN A 51 11.45 4.82 4.62
CA GLN A 51 11.88 6.11 5.15
C GLN A 51 10.71 6.85 5.80
N PHE A 52 9.56 6.88 5.12
CA PHE A 52 8.37 7.55 5.62
C PHE A 52 7.90 6.96 6.95
N ILE A 53 7.77 5.63 7.04
CA ILE A 53 7.35 4.97 8.28
C ILE A 53 8.38 5.19 9.39
N HIS A 54 9.67 5.08 9.09
CA HIS A 54 10.73 5.34 10.06
C HIS A 54 10.62 6.75 10.65
N ASP A 55 10.46 7.76 9.80
CA ASP A 55 10.30 9.16 10.23
C ASP A 55 9.05 9.33 11.14
N GLN A 56 7.94 8.66 10.82
CA GLN A 56 6.71 8.72 11.64
C GLN A 56 6.86 7.99 12.98
N LEU A 57 7.56 6.86 13.01
CA LEU A 57 7.81 6.10 14.24
C LEU A 57 8.75 6.88 15.18
N GLU A 58 9.82 7.46 14.64
CA GLU A 58 10.79 8.22 15.43
C GLU A 58 10.16 9.49 16.01
N GLN A 59 9.25 10.11 15.27
CA GLN A 59 8.52 11.29 15.71
C GLN A 59 7.56 10.99 16.89
N GLU A 60 6.89 9.85 16.89
CA GLU A 60 5.86 9.51 17.89
C GLU A 60 6.41 8.67 19.06
N HIS A 61 7.43 7.85 18.83
CA HIS A 61 8.08 6.98 19.82
C HIS A 61 9.61 7.09 19.73
N PRO A 62 10.20 8.23 20.12
CA PRO A 62 11.63 8.47 19.99
C PRO A 62 12.45 7.42 20.76
N GLY A 63 13.38 6.76 20.07
CA GLY A 63 14.27 5.75 20.65
C GLY A 63 13.79 4.29 20.56
N ASP A 64 12.47 4.04 20.47
CA ASP A 64 11.91 2.68 20.37
C ASP A 64 12.04 2.09 18.96
N VAL A 65 12.31 2.93 17.96
CA VAL A 65 12.45 2.54 16.54
C VAL A 65 13.61 1.59 16.30
N THR A 66 14.63 1.62 17.17
CA THR A 66 15.81 0.73 17.10
C THR A 66 15.46 -0.76 17.17
N ALA A 67 14.31 -1.11 17.76
CA ALA A 67 13.81 -2.49 17.83
C ALA A 67 13.15 -2.97 16.52
N ILE A 68 12.90 -2.07 15.56
CA ILE A 68 12.16 -2.34 14.34
C ILE A 68 13.15 -2.47 13.18
N ALA A 69 13.15 -3.62 12.50
CA ALA A 69 14.05 -3.89 11.39
C ALA A 69 13.55 -3.26 10.08
N ILE A 70 13.50 -1.92 10.02
CA ILE A 70 13.17 -1.20 8.78
C ILE A 70 14.47 -0.89 8.03
N PRO A 71 14.67 -1.40 6.81
CA PRO A 71 15.79 -0.96 5.98
C PRO A 71 15.54 0.47 5.52
N VAL A 72 16.22 1.42 6.16
CA VAL A 72 16.23 2.84 5.82
C VAL A 72 17.42 3.11 4.90
N SER A 73 17.24 3.89 3.83
CA SER A 73 18.36 4.32 2.99
C SER A 73 19.08 5.49 3.64
N SER A 74 20.35 5.33 4.02
CA SER A 74 21.18 6.46 4.42
C SER A 74 21.47 7.39 3.24
N ASP A 75 21.48 6.86 2.01
CA ASP A 75 21.65 7.61 0.77
C ASP A 75 20.86 6.93 -0.35
N PHE A 76 19.96 7.65 -1.01
CA PHE A 76 19.34 7.16 -2.24
C PHE A 76 20.45 6.90 -3.27
N LYS A 77 20.53 5.68 -3.80
CA LYS A 77 21.56 5.27 -4.78
C LYS A 77 21.58 6.15 -6.04
N ASN A 78 20.46 6.80 -6.35
CA ASN A 78 20.22 7.58 -7.56
C ASN A 78 19.74 9.01 -7.21
N PRO A 79 20.31 10.08 -7.81
CA PRO A 79 19.85 11.46 -7.62
C PRO A 79 18.37 11.69 -7.97
N MET A 80 17.81 10.88 -8.88
CA MET A 80 16.38 10.90 -9.22
C MET A 80 15.52 10.45 -8.04
N TRP A 81 15.87 9.35 -7.39
CA TRP A 81 15.17 8.85 -6.20
C TRP A 81 15.26 9.83 -5.04
N ALA A 82 16.40 10.50 -4.90
CA ALA A 82 16.56 11.56 -3.91
C ALA A 82 15.59 12.74 -4.18
N LYS A 83 15.30 13.05 -5.44
CA LYS A 83 14.33 14.10 -5.81
C LYS A 83 12.90 13.66 -5.50
N ALA A 84 12.52 12.44 -5.87
CA ALA A 84 11.22 11.87 -5.51
C ALA A 84 11.01 11.83 -3.98
N GLY A 85 12.05 11.45 -3.22
CA GLY A 85 12.02 11.46 -1.75
C GLY A 85 11.86 12.85 -1.15
N ARG A 86 12.52 13.87 -1.70
CA ARG A 86 12.33 15.27 -1.26
C ARG A 86 10.90 15.76 -1.53
N GLU A 87 10.37 15.46 -2.71
CA GLU A 87 9.01 15.87 -3.09
C GLU A 87 7.96 15.15 -2.24
N LEU A 88 8.13 13.85 -2.01
CA LEU A 88 7.31 13.07 -1.08
C LEU A 88 7.27 13.72 0.31
N ARG A 89 8.43 14.09 0.84
CA ARG A 89 8.53 14.72 2.16
C ARG A 89 7.83 16.08 2.21
N PHE A 90 8.02 16.91 1.18
CA PHE A 90 7.34 18.19 1.07
C PHE A 90 5.81 18.03 1.08
N MET A 91 5.27 17.14 0.23
CA MET A 91 3.83 16.86 0.19
C MET A 91 3.31 16.28 1.50
N ALA A 92 4.10 15.42 2.14
CA ALA A 92 3.75 14.85 3.43
C ALA A 92 3.66 15.93 4.52
N ASP A 93 4.60 16.86 4.56
CA ASP A 93 4.62 17.98 5.51
C ASP A 93 3.41 18.91 5.28
N GLU A 94 3.04 19.17 4.03
CA GLU A 94 1.82 19.92 3.71
C GLU A 94 0.56 19.17 4.16
N PHE A 95 0.45 17.88 3.84
CA PHE A 95 -0.69 17.07 4.26
C PHE A 95 -0.79 16.96 5.78
N ALA A 96 0.34 16.83 6.49
CA ALA A 96 0.38 16.74 7.95
C ALA A 96 -0.22 17.97 8.64
N ARG A 97 -0.16 19.15 8.01
CA ARG A 97 -0.77 20.39 8.52
C ARG A 97 -2.24 20.55 8.14
N SER A 98 -2.76 19.68 7.28
CA SER A 98 -4.15 19.75 6.82
C SER A 98 -5.12 19.21 7.87
N SER A 99 -6.36 19.72 7.86
CA SER A 99 -7.43 19.20 8.73
C SER A 99 -7.71 17.71 8.50
N GLN A 100 -7.50 17.24 7.27
CA GLN A 100 -7.81 15.89 6.82
C GLN A 100 -6.82 14.87 7.37
N ARG A 101 -5.60 15.29 7.73
CA ARG A 101 -4.66 14.43 8.45
C ARG A 101 -5.25 13.84 9.74
N ASN A 102 -6.02 14.62 10.49
CA ASN A 102 -6.65 14.18 11.73
C ASN A 102 -7.69 13.09 11.49
N ASP A 103 -8.41 13.17 10.37
CA ASP A 103 -9.38 12.18 9.97
C ASP A 103 -8.70 10.85 9.59
N VAL A 104 -7.53 10.88 8.92
CA VAL A 104 -6.73 9.67 8.63
C VAL A 104 -6.27 9.04 9.94
N LYS A 105 -5.74 9.85 10.85
CA LYS A 105 -5.28 9.38 12.17
C LYS A 105 -6.40 8.67 12.90
N ARG A 106 -7.58 9.31 12.98
CA ARG A 106 -8.77 8.72 13.63
C ARG A 106 -9.16 7.39 12.99
N LYS A 107 -9.15 7.29 11.66
CA LYS A 107 -9.50 6.05 10.96
C LYS A 107 -8.50 4.93 11.20
N ALA A 108 -7.22 5.23 11.27
CA ALA A 108 -6.20 4.24 11.61
C ALA A 108 -6.37 3.69 13.05
N GLN A 109 -6.87 4.53 13.99
CA GLN A 109 -7.20 4.08 15.36
C GLN A 109 -8.36 3.07 15.40
N GLU A 110 -9.30 3.17 14.46
CA GLU A 110 -10.49 2.32 14.41
C GLU A 110 -10.21 0.89 13.87
N VAL A 111 -9.03 0.62 13.32
CA VAL A 111 -8.66 -0.70 12.77
C VAL A 111 -8.55 -1.75 13.88
N SER A 112 -9.15 -2.93 13.69
CA SER A 112 -9.07 -4.06 14.63
C SER A 112 -7.75 -4.83 14.52
N VAL A 113 -6.63 -4.22 14.93
CA VAL A 113 -5.25 -4.72 14.71
C VAL A 113 -4.97 -6.15 15.21
N ASN A 114 -5.71 -6.63 16.21
CA ASN A 114 -5.54 -7.96 16.78
C ASN A 114 -6.24 -9.06 15.97
N ASN A 115 -7.32 -8.72 15.26
CA ASN A 115 -8.24 -9.70 14.67
C ASN A 115 -8.28 -9.62 13.13
N ILE A 116 -7.79 -8.53 12.54
CA ILE A 116 -7.82 -8.33 11.09
C ILE A 116 -6.83 -9.26 10.37
N THR A 117 -7.29 -9.86 9.29
CA THR A 117 -6.46 -10.68 8.38
C THR A 117 -5.74 -9.82 7.36
N TYR A 118 -4.72 -10.37 6.70
CA TYR A 118 -4.03 -9.66 5.62
C TYR A 118 -4.99 -9.28 4.50
N GLU A 119 -5.89 -10.18 4.10
CA GLU A 119 -6.82 -9.92 3.01
C GLU A 119 -7.80 -8.80 3.36
N GLN A 120 -8.35 -8.80 4.57
CA GLN A 120 -9.21 -7.70 5.03
C GLN A 120 -8.46 -6.36 5.10
N PHE A 121 -7.20 -6.37 5.57
CA PHE A 121 -6.38 -5.16 5.60
C PHE A 121 -6.06 -4.67 4.18
N LYS A 122 -5.69 -5.58 3.28
CA LYS A 122 -5.42 -5.29 1.87
C LYS A 122 -6.65 -4.72 1.16
N ASP A 123 -7.83 -5.29 1.40
CA ASP A 123 -9.08 -4.80 0.82
C ASP A 123 -9.44 -3.42 1.38
N LEU A 124 -9.27 -3.20 2.69
CA LEU A 124 -9.39 -1.88 3.33
C LEU A 124 -8.47 -0.83 2.66
N LEU A 125 -7.22 -1.18 2.37
CA LEU A 125 -6.31 -0.28 1.65
C LEU A 125 -6.76 -0.07 0.19
N ALA A 126 -7.30 -1.11 -0.46
CA ALA A 126 -7.80 -1.01 -1.83
C ALA A 126 -9.01 -0.07 -1.95
N GLU A 127 -9.81 0.09 -0.90
CA GLU A 127 -10.94 1.01 -0.88
C GLU A 127 -10.53 2.48 -1.08
N LEU A 128 -9.31 2.87 -0.71
CA LEU A 128 -8.75 4.20 -1.03
C LEU A 128 -8.75 4.51 -2.53
N PHE A 129 -8.73 3.46 -3.35
CA PHE A 129 -8.65 3.53 -4.81
C PHE A 129 -9.95 3.05 -5.48
N CYS A 130 -10.99 2.77 -4.71
CA CYS A 130 -12.31 2.49 -5.27
C CYS A 130 -12.87 3.76 -5.93
N GLN A 131 -13.50 3.63 -7.09
CA GLN A 131 -14.11 4.74 -7.87
C GLN A 131 -13.16 5.81 -8.43
N GLY A 132 -11.84 5.60 -8.40
CA GLY A 132 -10.91 6.57 -8.98
C GLY A 132 -9.48 6.08 -8.95
N HIS A 133 -8.74 6.42 -10.00
CA HIS A 133 -7.36 6.02 -10.20
C HIS A 133 -6.46 6.35 -8.99
N ILE A 134 -5.34 5.63 -8.89
CA ILE A 134 -4.27 6.00 -7.96
C ILE A 134 -3.81 7.43 -8.31
N THR A 135 -3.67 8.27 -7.28
CA THR A 135 -3.21 9.67 -7.38
C THR A 135 -2.17 9.90 -6.31
N LYS A 136 -1.29 10.89 -6.49
CA LYS A 136 -0.25 11.21 -5.49
C LYS A 136 -0.86 11.55 -4.13
N GLU A 137 -1.99 12.25 -4.09
CA GLU A 137 -2.71 12.57 -2.85
C GLU A 137 -3.23 11.31 -2.14
N ARG A 138 -3.79 10.36 -2.90
CA ARG A 138 -4.23 9.08 -2.32
C ARG A 138 -3.06 8.22 -1.86
N ILE A 139 -1.91 8.30 -2.53
CA ILE A 139 -0.67 7.67 -2.05
C ILE A 139 -0.24 8.31 -0.72
N MET A 140 -0.34 9.63 -0.57
CA MET A 140 -0.03 10.29 0.72
C MET A 140 -0.95 9.80 1.83
N VAL A 141 -2.27 9.77 1.57
CA VAL A 141 -3.26 9.25 2.52
C VAL A 141 -2.95 7.79 2.90
N LEU A 142 -2.61 6.95 1.93
CA LEU A 142 -2.20 5.56 2.16
C LEU A 142 -0.97 5.49 3.07
N PHE A 143 0.06 6.29 2.79
CA PHE A 143 1.31 6.26 3.55
C PHE A 143 1.06 6.66 5.01
N PHE A 144 0.33 7.75 5.25
CA PHE A 144 -0.07 8.18 6.60
C PHE A 144 -0.96 7.16 7.30
N PHE A 145 -1.92 6.57 6.59
CA PHE A 145 -2.80 5.56 7.18
C PHE A 145 -2.00 4.34 7.65
N CYS A 146 -1.14 3.81 6.79
CA CYS A 146 -0.29 2.67 7.12
C CYS A 146 0.70 2.99 8.25
N SER A 147 1.32 4.18 8.24
CA SER A 147 2.22 4.60 9.31
C SER A 147 1.48 4.75 10.64
N ASP A 148 0.29 5.35 10.65
CA ASP A 148 -0.52 5.50 11.87
C ASP A 148 -0.93 4.16 12.48
N VAL A 149 -1.28 3.18 11.64
CA VAL A 149 -1.55 1.81 12.09
C VAL A 149 -0.29 1.21 12.72
N ALA A 150 0.86 1.34 12.06
CA ALA A 150 2.14 0.81 12.56
C ALA A 150 2.56 1.46 13.89
N VAL A 151 2.56 2.80 13.96
CA VAL A 151 2.86 3.61 15.16
C VAL A 151 1.98 3.19 16.33
N ARG A 152 0.68 3.00 16.11
CA ARG A 152 -0.23 2.56 17.16
C ARG A 152 0.06 1.15 17.66
N THR A 153 0.40 0.24 16.75
CA THR A 153 0.71 -1.15 17.14
C THR A 153 2.02 -1.28 17.88
N LEU A 154 2.97 -0.36 17.68
CA LEU A 154 4.26 -0.39 18.36
C LEU A 154 4.11 -0.36 19.89
N SER A 155 3.20 0.46 20.41
CA SER A 155 2.93 0.53 21.86
C SER A 155 2.39 -0.76 22.46
N SER A 156 1.89 -1.69 21.63
CA SER A 156 1.38 -2.99 22.07
C SER A 156 2.39 -4.13 21.84
N SER A 157 3.03 -4.16 20.66
CA SER A 157 3.95 -5.22 20.27
C SER A 157 4.77 -4.81 19.05
N VAL A 158 6.10 -4.99 19.13
CA VAL A 158 7.02 -4.85 18.00
C VAL A 158 6.66 -5.83 16.86
N ASP A 159 6.21 -7.05 17.19
CA ASP A 159 5.80 -8.04 16.19
C ASP A 159 4.55 -7.60 15.42
N LEU A 160 3.58 -7.01 16.13
CA LEU A 160 2.40 -6.44 15.47
C LEU A 160 2.79 -5.26 14.57
N CYS A 161 3.69 -4.38 15.03
CA CYS A 161 4.21 -3.29 14.23
C CYS A 161 4.87 -3.80 12.95
N ASN A 162 5.82 -4.73 13.06
CA ASN A 162 6.51 -5.36 11.93
C ASN A 162 5.52 -6.05 10.97
N LYS A 163 4.50 -6.71 11.50
CA LYS A 163 3.43 -7.35 10.70
C LYS A 163 2.70 -6.31 9.84
N PHE A 164 2.26 -5.20 10.40
CA PHE A 164 1.54 -4.16 9.64
C PHE A 164 2.45 -3.40 8.67
N ILE A 165 3.71 -3.17 9.01
CA ILE A 165 4.71 -2.63 8.07
C ILE A 165 4.86 -3.56 6.87
N THR A 166 5.04 -4.87 7.12
CA THR A 166 5.19 -5.89 6.08
C THR A 166 3.95 -5.97 5.18
N TRP A 167 2.75 -5.96 5.77
CA TRP A 167 1.50 -6.00 5.03
C TRP A 167 1.31 -4.76 4.15
N SER A 168 1.61 -3.59 4.71
CA SER A 168 1.53 -2.31 3.99
C SER A 168 2.53 -2.27 2.84
N LEU A 169 3.77 -2.70 3.08
CA LEU A 169 4.81 -2.74 2.05
C LEU A 169 4.45 -3.73 0.94
N SER A 170 3.88 -4.90 1.27
CA SER A 170 3.36 -5.84 0.27
C SER A 170 2.25 -5.22 -0.57
N PHE A 171 1.37 -4.41 0.02
CA PHE A 171 0.34 -3.70 -0.74
C PHE A 171 0.95 -2.62 -1.66
N VAL A 172 1.85 -1.79 -1.14
CA VAL A 172 2.53 -0.72 -1.90
C VAL A 172 3.27 -1.30 -3.10
N THR A 173 4.12 -2.29 -2.87
CA THR A 173 4.96 -2.90 -3.93
C THR A 173 4.14 -3.61 -5.00
N ARG A 174 3.03 -4.28 -4.64
CA ARG A 174 2.22 -5.05 -5.60
C ARG A 174 1.21 -4.21 -6.37
N ASN A 175 0.71 -3.13 -5.79
CA ASN A 175 -0.40 -2.34 -6.35
C ASN A 175 0.05 -0.93 -6.74
N VAL A 176 0.64 -0.19 -5.81
CA VAL A 176 1.04 1.20 -6.05
C VAL A 176 2.22 1.25 -7.01
N CYS A 177 3.31 0.52 -6.75
CA CYS A 177 4.47 0.50 -7.64
C CYS A 177 4.13 0.00 -9.05
N ARG A 178 3.18 -0.93 -9.17
CA ARG A 178 2.69 -1.40 -10.47
C ARG A 178 2.12 -0.25 -11.30
N TRP A 179 1.28 0.58 -10.69
CA TRP A 179 0.68 1.75 -11.34
C TRP A 179 1.69 2.88 -11.57
N VAL A 180 2.58 3.13 -10.59
CA VAL A 180 3.64 4.15 -10.71
C VAL A 180 4.52 3.89 -11.92
N ARG A 181 4.89 2.62 -12.15
CA ARG A 181 5.63 2.21 -13.35
C ARG A 181 4.86 2.52 -14.63
N ASP A 182 3.55 2.23 -14.66
CA ASP A 182 2.71 2.53 -15.83
C ASP A 182 2.61 4.06 -16.10
N CYS A 183 2.96 4.88 -15.10
CA CYS A 183 3.05 6.34 -15.19
C CYS A 183 4.46 6.88 -15.46
N GLY A 184 5.47 6.02 -15.63
CA GLY A 184 6.86 6.43 -15.93
C GLY A 184 7.80 6.47 -14.71
N GLY A 185 7.34 6.08 -13.53
CA GLY A 185 8.14 6.02 -12.31
C GLY A 185 7.73 7.05 -11.25
N TRP A 186 8.41 7.01 -10.10
CA TRP A 186 8.06 7.85 -8.95
C TRP A 186 8.31 9.33 -9.20
N GLU A 187 9.31 9.68 -10.00
CA GLU A 187 9.53 11.09 -10.40
C GLU A 187 8.34 11.63 -11.18
N ASP A 188 7.84 10.89 -12.18
CA ASP A 188 6.69 11.33 -12.99
C ASP A 188 5.41 11.48 -12.14
N VAL A 189 5.20 10.58 -11.18
CA VAL A 189 4.04 10.59 -10.30
C VAL A 189 4.10 11.71 -9.26
N LEU A 190 5.25 11.91 -8.61
CA LEU A 190 5.37 12.82 -7.48
C LEU A 190 5.74 14.24 -7.90
N VAL A 191 6.58 14.40 -8.94
CA VAL A 191 7.20 15.68 -9.31
C VAL A 191 6.52 16.35 -10.50
N ILE A 192 6.15 15.59 -11.54
CA ILE A 192 5.85 16.17 -12.87
C ILE A 192 4.37 16.58 -13.03
N ASP A 193 3.49 16.17 -12.11
CA ASP A 193 2.08 16.60 -12.06
C ASP A 193 1.32 16.44 -13.39
N ARG A 194 1.36 15.23 -13.98
CA ARG A 194 0.67 14.95 -15.25
C ARG A 194 -0.84 14.65 -15.14
N ILE A 195 -1.41 14.56 -13.94
CA ILE A 195 -2.83 14.23 -13.77
C ILE A 195 -3.60 15.51 -13.45
N LEU A 196 -4.49 15.88 -14.39
CA LEU A 196 -5.45 16.99 -14.35
C LEU A 196 -5.79 17.46 -12.93
N THR A 197 -5.54 18.75 -12.69
CA THR A 197 -5.84 19.50 -11.47
C THR A 197 -7.35 19.52 -11.17
N VAL A 198 -7.88 18.44 -10.60
CA VAL A 198 -9.16 18.50 -9.90
C VAL A 198 -8.92 19.31 -8.63
N PRO A 199 -9.79 20.30 -8.28
CA PRO A 199 -9.58 21.10 -7.08
C PRO A 199 -9.42 20.21 -5.84
N ARG A 200 -8.30 20.42 -5.12
CA ARG A 200 -7.85 19.67 -3.94
C ARG A 200 -8.94 19.29 -2.93
N PRO A 201 -9.95 20.13 -2.60
CA PRO A 201 -10.98 19.71 -1.64
C PRO A 201 -11.88 18.55 -2.12
N VAL A 202 -12.06 18.37 -3.44
CA VAL A 202 -13.02 17.39 -4.00
C VAL A 202 -12.47 15.95 -3.97
N ILE A 203 -11.17 15.76 -4.25
CA ILE A 203 -10.52 14.44 -4.23
C ILE A 203 -10.43 13.91 -2.80
N VAL A 204 -10.14 14.81 -1.85
CA VAL A 204 -9.95 14.47 -0.45
C VAL A 204 -11.27 14.04 0.17
N LEU A 205 -12.40 14.72 -0.07
CA LEU A 205 -13.70 14.25 0.45
C LEU A 205 -14.03 12.82 -0.01
N GLY A 206 -13.72 12.48 -1.27
CA GLY A 206 -13.99 11.16 -1.83
C GLY A 206 -13.22 10.03 -1.12
N ALA A 207 -11.90 10.15 -1.01
CA ALA A 207 -11.08 9.12 -0.36
C ALA A 207 -11.49 8.89 1.12
N PHE A 208 -11.91 9.95 1.81
CA PHE A 208 -12.27 9.88 3.22
C PHE A 208 -13.62 9.20 3.49
N VAL A 209 -14.62 9.42 2.65
CA VAL A 209 -15.91 8.73 2.75
C VAL A 209 -15.69 7.22 2.60
N PHE A 210 -14.80 6.78 1.72
CA PHE A 210 -14.53 5.36 1.52
C PHE A 210 -13.75 4.73 2.69
N ILE A 211 -12.66 5.33 3.18
CA ILE A 211 -12.00 4.82 4.40
C ILE A 211 -13.02 4.73 5.56
N PHE A 212 -13.94 5.69 5.65
CA PHE A 212 -14.99 5.67 6.67
C PHE A 212 -15.90 4.44 6.59
N PHE A 213 -16.39 4.09 5.39
CA PHE A 213 -17.23 2.92 5.17
C PHE A 213 -16.45 1.60 5.25
N ALA A 214 -15.23 1.56 4.71
CA ALA A 214 -14.32 0.42 4.76
C ALA A 214 -14.09 -0.04 6.20
N VAL A 215 -13.63 0.89 7.05
CA VAL A 215 -13.29 0.58 8.44
C VAL A 215 -14.53 0.16 9.22
N ARG A 216 -15.70 0.76 8.95
CA ARG A 216 -16.98 0.34 9.54
C ARG A 216 -17.37 -1.08 9.13
N TYR A 217 -17.17 -1.44 7.86
CA TYR A 217 -17.45 -2.76 7.32
C TYR A 217 -16.55 -3.83 7.95
N TYR A 218 -15.23 -3.61 7.98
CA TYR A 218 -14.27 -4.58 8.54
C TYR A 218 -14.25 -4.67 10.07
N ARG A 219 -15.03 -3.83 10.76
CA ARG A 219 -15.25 -3.91 12.21
C ARG A 219 -16.44 -4.78 12.61
N SER A 220 -17.35 -5.06 11.67
CA SER A 220 -18.57 -5.87 11.90
C SER A 220 -18.32 -7.34 11.63
#